data_AF-A0A1B9KSE0-F1
#
_entry.id   AF-A0A1B9KSE0-F1
#
_cell.length_a   1.000
_cell.length_b   1.000
_cell.length_c   1.000
_cell.angle_alpha   90.00
_cell.angle_beta   90.00
_cell.angle_gamma   90.00
#
_symmetry.space_group_name_H-M   'P 1'
#
loop_
_entity.id
_entity.type
_entity.pdbx_description
1 polymer ?
#
loop_
_entity_poly.entity_id
_entity_poly.type
_entity_poly.pdbx_seq_one_letter_code
_entity_poly.pdbx_strand_id
1 'polypeptide(L)'
;MKIMAVCGSGLGSSFMVEMNIKKVLKKLNVDAEVTHADLASATPDQADLFVMTKDLAASSGIPADKLVILNNIIDINDLEAKLVEHFAKH
;
A
#
# COMPACT_ATOMS: atom_id res chain seq x y z
N MET A 1 -2.56 -13.00 2.52
CA MET A 1 -2.23 -11.65 3.00
C MET A 1 -3.05 -10.65 2.22
N LYS A 2 -3.66 -9.67 2.89
CA LYS A 2 -4.43 -8.59 2.27
C LYS A 2 -3.66 -7.29 2.34
N ILE A 3 -3.47 -6.65 1.20
CA ILE A 3 -2.80 -5.37 1.07
C ILE A 3 -3.80 -4.36 0.53
N MET A 4 -3.94 -3.21 1.18
CA MET A 4 -4.81 -2.13 0.73
C MET A 4 -3.99 -0.91 0.35
N ALA A 5 -4.10 -0.49 -0.90
CA ALA A 5 -3.58 0.78 -1.36
C ALA A 5 -4.55 1.91 -0.99
N VAL A 6 -4.09 2.90 -0.23
CA VAL A 6 -4.91 4.06 0.11
C VAL A 6 -4.36 5.29 -0.61
N CYS A 7 -5.20 5.91 -1.43
CA CYS A 7 -4.83 7.13 -2.15
C CYS A 7 -5.87 8.25 -1.96
N GLY A 8 -5.41 9.49 -1.93
CA GLY A 8 -6.26 10.68 -1.75
C GLY A 8 -6.72 11.32 -3.06
N SER A 9 -6.30 10.80 -4.22
CA SER A 9 -6.45 11.47 -5.52
C SER A 9 -7.54 10.91 -6.43
N GLY A 10 -8.30 9.90 -5.98
CA GLY A 10 -9.49 9.36 -6.67
C GLY A 10 -9.34 7.94 -7.23
N LEU A 11 -10.42 7.39 -7.79
CA LEU A 11 -10.50 5.98 -8.27
C LEU A 11 -9.43 5.60 -9.31
N GLY A 12 -9.06 6.52 -10.21
CA GLY A 12 -8.11 6.25 -11.29
C GLY A 12 -6.67 6.08 -10.81
N SER A 13 -6.22 6.90 -9.86
CA SER A 13 -4.91 6.77 -9.24
C SER A 13 -4.86 5.55 -8.30
N SER A 14 -5.94 5.26 -7.58
CA SER A 14 -6.05 4.04 -6.75
C SER A 14 -5.78 2.77 -7.54
N PHE A 15 -6.36 2.64 -8.74
CA PHE A 15 -6.20 1.45 -9.57
C PHE A 15 -4.76 1.29 -10.12
N MET A 16 -4.12 2.40 -10.51
CA MET A 16 -2.73 2.38 -10.99
C MET A 16 -1.77 1.85 -9.91
N VAL A 17 -1.98 2.29 -8.66
CA VAL A 17 -1.18 1.86 -7.51
C VAL A 17 -1.40 0.37 -7.24
N GLU A 18 -2.65 -0.09 -7.25
CA GLU A 18 -2.98 -1.50 -7.09
C GLU A 18 -2.25 -2.38 -8.12
N MET A 19 -2.26 -1.99 -9.40
CA MET A 19 -1.55 -2.70 -10.46
C MET A 19 -0.03 -2.74 -10.23
N ASN A 20 0.54 -1.63 -9.74
CA ASN A 20 1.97 -1.56 -9.46
C ASN A 20 2.37 -2.46 -8.29
N ILE A 21 1.58 -2.48 -7.21
CA ILE A 21 1.79 -3.40 -6.08
C ILE A 21 1.70 -4.84 -6.57
N LYS A 22 0.65 -5.21 -7.33
CA LYS A 22 0.52 -6.56 -7.90
C LYS A 22 1.72 -6.97 -8.75
N LYS A 23 2.26 -6.05 -9.56
CA LYS A 23 3.47 -6.30 -10.36
C LYS A 23 4.68 -6.58 -9.48
N VAL A 24 4.90 -5.78 -8.44
CA VAL A 24 6.02 -5.95 -7.51
C VAL A 24 5.89 -7.27 -6.75
N LEU A 25 4.73 -7.57 -6.17
CA LEU A 25 4.48 -8.83 -5.46
C LEU A 25 4.75 -10.04 -6.35
N LYS A 26 4.33 -9.98 -7.61
CA LYS A 26 4.59 -11.04 -8.59
C LYS A 26 6.09 -11.24 -8.86
N LYS A 27 6.89 -10.16 -8.91
CA LYS A 27 8.35 -10.28 -9.00
C LYS A 27 8.96 -10.93 -7.76
N LEU A 28 8.43 -10.60 -6.58
CA LEU A 28 8.86 -11.12 -5.29
C LEU A 28 8.35 -12.54 -5.00
N ASN A 29 7.55 -13.14 -5.90
CA ASN A 29 6.85 -14.42 -5.67
C ASN A 29 6.01 -14.44 -4.39
N VAL A 30 5.43 -13.29 -4.03
CA VAL A 30 4.53 -13.16 -2.88
C VAL A 30 3.08 -13.24 -3.36
N ASP A 31 2.32 -14.18 -2.77
CA ASP A 31 0.89 -14.31 -3.02
C ASP A 31 0.09 -13.44 -2.03
N ALA A 32 -0.42 -12.31 -2.51
CA ALA A 32 -1.22 -11.39 -1.71
C ALA A 32 -2.35 -10.77 -2.53
N GLU A 33 -3.49 -10.58 -1.87
CA GLU A 33 -4.66 -9.93 -2.43
C GLU A 33 -4.50 -8.41 -2.25
N VAL A 34 -4.43 -7.68 -3.37
CA VAL A 34 -4.31 -6.21 -3.34
C VAL A 34 -5.64 -5.58 -3.69
N THR A 35 -6.14 -4.74 -2.79
CA THR A 35 -7.31 -3.89 -2.96
C THR A 35 -6.91 -2.43 -2.89
N HIS A 36 -7.81 -1.53 -3.25
CA HIS A 36 -7.61 -0.09 -3.10
C HIS A 36 -8.84 0.55 -2.45
N ALA A 37 -8.60 1.63 -1.70
CA ALA A 37 -9.65 2.44 -1.10
C ALA A 37 -9.22 3.91 -1.02
N ASP A 38 -10.18 4.80 -0.83
CA ASP A 38 -9.91 6.16 -0.39
C ASP A 38 -9.64 6.20 1.13
N LEU A 39 -9.03 7.30 1.60
CA LEU A 39 -8.71 7.49 3.01
C LEU A 39 -9.95 7.43 3.93
N ALA A 40 -11.10 7.88 3.44
CA ALA A 40 -12.33 7.93 4.23
C ALA A 40 -12.96 6.54 4.41
N SER A 41 -12.72 5.63 3.47
CA SER A 41 -13.26 4.27 3.44
C SER A 41 -12.31 3.22 4.01
N ALA A 42 -11.02 3.56 4.13
CA ALA A 42 -9.99 2.67 4.65
C ALA A 42 -10.13 2.50 6.16
N THR A 43 -10.29 1.26 6.63
CA THR A 43 -10.33 0.92 8.05
C THR A 43 -9.24 -0.10 8.42
N PRO A 44 -8.67 -0.05 9.63
CA PRO A 44 -7.54 -0.91 10.02
C PRO A 44 -7.80 -2.42 9.94
N ASP A 45 -9.07 -2.84 9.95
CA ASP A 45 -9.49 -4.25 9.91
C ASP A 45 -9.69 -4.81 8.49
N GLN A 46 -9.62 -3.96 7.45
CA GLN A 46 -9.85 -4.38 6.06
C GLN A 46 -8.65 -5.07 5.42
N ALA A 47 -7.44 -4.82 5.91
CA ALA A 47 -6.21 -5.36 5.35
C ALA A 47 -5.16 -5.63 6.43
N ASP A 48 -4.22 -6.52 6.12
CA ASP A 48 -3.06 -6.80 6.96
C ASP A 48 -2.01 -5.70 6.79
N LEU A 49 -1.92 -5.12 5.59
CA LEU A 49 -0.95 -4.10 5.20
C LEU A 49 -1.64 -2.95 4.47
N PHE A 50 -1.26 -1.72 4.80
CA PHE A 50 -1.76 -0.52 4.15
C PHE A 50 -0.61 0.25 3.50
N VAL A 51 -0.74 0.50 2.20
CA VAL A 51 0.26 1.23 1.41
C VAL A 51 -0.27 2.61 1.11
N MET A 52 0.40 3.65 1.61
CA MET A 52 -0.01 5.04 1.41
C MET A 52 1.14 6.02 1.56
N THR A 53 0.93 7.28 1.18
CA THR A 53 1.93 8.32 1.37
C THR A 53 2.00 8.76 2.83
N LYS A 54 3.11 9.39 3.21
CA LYS A 54 3.34 9.90 4.57
C LYS A 54 2.23 10.83 5.06
N ASP A 55 1.70 11.68 4.17
CA ASP A 55 0.64 12.63 4.50
C ASP A 55 -0.69 11.93 4.84
N LEU A 56 -1.00 10.86 4.11
CA LEU A 56 -2.19 10.04 4.35
C LEU A 56 -2.03 9.17 5.59
N ALA A 57 -0.84 8.60 5.81
CA ALA A 57 -0.54 7.79 6.98
C ALA A 57 -0.72 8.58 8.29
N ALA A 58 -0.34 9.86 8.30
CA ALA A 58 -0.54 10.74 9.44
C ALA A 58 -2.03 11.00 9.74
N SER A 59 -2.90 10.88 8.73
CA SER A 59 -4.32 11.21 8.80
C SER A 59 -5.25 9.99 8.85
N SER A 60 -4.73 8.77 8.63
CA SER A 60 -5.53 7.54 8.51
C SER A 60 -5.89 6.91 9.86
N GLY A 61 -5.12 7.19 10.92
CA GLY A 61 -5.31 6.56 12.23
C GLY A 61 -5.00 5.05 12.25
N ILE A 62 -4.45 4.50 11.16
CA ILE A 62 -4.02 3.10 11.06
C ILE A 62 -2.71 2.94 11.84
N PRO A 63 -2.53 1.84 12.58
CA PRO A 63 -1.33 1.65 13.38
C PRO A 63 -0.09 1.46 12.49
N ALA A 64 1.03 2.00 12.95
CA ALA A 64 2.28 2.08 12.18
C ALA A 64 2.91 0.71 11.87
N ASP A 65 2.56 -0.35 12.60
CA ASP A 65 3.05 -1.70 12.33
C ASP A 65 2.49 -2.27 11.02
N LYS A 66 1.30 -1.82 10.61
CA LYS A 66 0.62 -2.25 9.38
C LYS A 66 0.81 -1.28 8.22
N LEU A 67 1.60 -0.21 8.39
CA LEU A 67 1.74 0.85 7.41
C LEU A 67 3.04 0.73 6.61
N VAL A 68 2.92 0.76 5.29
CA VAL A 68 4.02 0.98 4.35
C VAL A 68 3.91 2.40 3.81
N ILE A 69 4.81 3.24 4.29
CA ILE A 69 4.87 4.65 3.91
C ILE A 69 5.73 4.81 2.67
N LEU A 70 5.13 5.33 1.61
CA LEU A 70 5.81 5.70 0.36
C LEU A 70 6.04 7.21 0.29
N ASN A 71 7.10 7.63 -0.38
CA ASN A 71 7.26 9.06 -0.72
C ASN A 71 6.37 9.44 -1.89
N ASN A 72 6.25 8.56 -2.89
CA ASN A 72 5.41 8.76 -4.06
C ASN A 72 4.69 7.46 -4.41
N ILE A 73 3.36 7.50 -4.41
CA ILE A 73 2.52 6.33 -4.67
C ILE A 73 2.61 5.83 -6.12
N ILE A 74 3.08 6.68 -7.04
CA ILE A 74 3.25 6.36 -8.47
C ILE A 74 4.63 5.72 -8.72
N ASP A 75 5.61 5.94 -7.84
CA ASP A 75 6.97 5.44 -8.03
C ASP A 75 7.07 3.95 -7.67
N ILE A 76 7.20 3.13 -8.70
CA ILE A 76 7.32 1.68 -8.57
C ILE A 76 8.63 1.29 -7.87
N ASN A 77 9.71 2.05 -8.03
CA ASN A 77 10.99 1.72 -7.41
C ASN A 77 10.94 1.95 -5.89
N ASP A 78 10.34 3.06 -5.45
CA ASP A 78 10.10 3.34 -4.03
C ASP A 78 9.20 2.26 -3.42
N LEU A 79 8.10 1.94 -4.11
CA LEU A 79 7.18 0.86 -3.73
C LEU A 79 7.89 -0.49 -3.57
N GLU A 80 8.69 -0.88 -4.57
CA GLU A 80 9.44 -2.14 -4.56
C GLU A 80 10.42 -2.18 -3.38
N ALA A 81 11.22 -1.13 -3.19
CA ALA A 81 12.16 -1.04 -2.09
C ALA A 81 11.47 -1.16 -0.73
N LYS A 82 10.34 -0.47 -0.54
CA LYS A 82 9.59 -0.47 0.72
C LYS A 82 8.88 -1.79 1.01
N LEU A 83 8.28 -2.41 0.00
CA LEU A 83 7.69 -3.74 0.16
C LEU A 83 8.77 -4.79 0.46
N VAL A 84 9.90 -4.77 -0.25
CA VAL A 84 11.03 -5.67 0.04
C VAL A 84 11.56 -5.46 1.45
N GLU A 85 11.76 -4.21 1.88
CA GLU A 85 12.22 -3.90 3.24
C GLU A 85 11.25 -4.42 4.31
N HIS A 86 9.93 -4.31 4.05
CA HIS A 86 8.90 -4.81 4.95
C HIS A 86 8.93 -6.35 5.02
N PHE A 87 8.95 -7.04 3.88
CA PHE A 87 9.01 -8.50 3.80
C PHE A 87 10.35 -9.10 4.23
N ALA A 88 11.44 -8.32 4.26
CA ALA A 88 12.73 -8.79 4.76
C ALA A 88 12.84 -8.68 6.29
N LYS A 89 12.01 -7.85 6.92
CA LYS A 89 11.99 -7.62 8.38
C LYS A 89 11.04 -8.56 9.13
N HIS A 90 10.24 -9.36 8.43
CA HIS A 90 9.26 -10.30 8.98
C HIS A 90 9.35 -11.64 8.23
#